data_AF-A0A4V1RXE9-F1
#
_entry.id   AF-A0A4V1RXE9-F1
#
_cell.length_a   1.000
_cell.length_b   1.000
_cell.length_c   1.000
_cell.angle_alpha   90.00
_cell.angle_beta   90.00
_cell.angle_gamma   90.00
#
_symmetry.space_group_name_H-M   'P 1'
#
loop_
_entity.id
_entity.type
_entity.pdbx_description
1 polymer ?
#
loop_
_entity_poly.entity_id
_entity_poly.type
_entity_poly.pdbx_seq_one_letter_code
_entity_poly.pdbx_strand_id
1 'polypeptide(L)'
;PKNVNHCVETWFYVGSREDRDVRTKTLLLEQMLSEPAFDQLRTKEQLGYIVWRGTRDFKMTCGFRFLIQSEMTAEFLDSRIEAFLMRYADTLEKMSETEFEGHKQSLIVQRLGTFQTLDQESVHHWTQITNEYYDFESAQRDAAQIKLLTKPEVVKFFNQRFNPASSQRARLSIHLQAQGKAEGVDKRQEKAQKKADEEPSPGDAVKTAEEITDVGLYKGELTVSPGARPLKDVNEYEGVSGKVTPGSTSGLTT
;
A
#
# COMPACT_ATOMS: atom_id res chain seq x y z
N PRO A 1 -27.99 -12.11 14.76
CA PRO A 1 -28.36 -11.70 13.38
C PRO A 1 -27.27 -12.12 12.39
N LYS A 2 -27.62 -12.62 11.20
CA LYS A 2 -26.62 -12.96 10.17
C LYS A 2 -25.97 -11.67 9.65
N ASN A 3 -24.65 -11.66 9.50
CA ASN A 3 -23.94 -10.51 8.94
C ASN A 3 -24.34 -10.33 7.46
N VAL A 4 -24.75 -9.11 7.09
CA VAL A 4 -25.19 -8.75 5.74
C VAL A 4 -24.09 -8.06 4.92
N ASN A 5 -22.89 -7.88 5.50
CA ASN A 5 -21.77 -7.25 4.82
C ASN A 5 -20.86 -8.30 4.18
N HIS A 6 -20.57 -8.08 2.90
CA HIS A 6 -19.46 -8.65 2.17
C HIS A 6 -18.19 -7.84 2.45
N CYS A 7 -17.04 -8.42 2.10
CA CYS A 7 -15.76 -7.72 2.12
C CYS A 7 -14.92 -8.15 0.90
N VAL A 8 -14.25 -7.20 0.27
CA VAL A 8 -13.22 -7.46 -0.73
C VAL A 8 -11.88 -6.93 -0.24
N GLU A 9 -10.84 -7.77 -0.30
CA GLU A 9 -9.45 -7.33 -0.18
C GLU A 9 -8.73 -7.61 -1.51
N THR A 10 -8.38 -6.55 -2.24
CA THR A 10 -7.62 -6.63 -3.48
C THR A 10 -6.18 -6.25 -3.22
N TRP A 11 -5.26 -7.19 -3.43
CA TRP A 11 -3.83 -7.06 -3.21
C TRP A 11 -3.06 -6.99 -4.54
N PHE A 12 -2.19 -5.99 -4.66
CA PHE A 12 -1.27 -5.81 -5.79
C PHE A 12 0.16 -6.05 -5.30
N TYR A 13 0.78 -7.12 -5.77
CA TYR A 13 2.22 -7.34 -5.58
C TYR A 13 3.00 -6.44 -6.54
N VAL A 14 3.92 -5.64 -5.99
CA VAL A 14 4.67 -4.65 -6.78
C VAL A 14 6.17 -4.91 -6.84
N GLY A 15 6.71 -5.70 -5.90
CA GLY A 15 8.10 -6.15 -5.93
C GLY A 15 8.69 -6.50 -4.57
N SER A 16 10.02 -6.57 -4.53
CA SER A 16 10.78 -6.78 -3.31
C SER A 16 10.72 -5.56 -2.40
N ARG A 17 10.60 -5.79 -1.09
CA ARG A 17 10.69 -4.73 -0.09
C ARG A 17 12.08 -4.10 -0.05
N GLU A 18 13.14 -4.86 -0.35
CA GLU A 18 14.52 -4.36 -0.41
C GLU A 18 14.74 -3.32 -1.50
N ASP A 19 13.98 -3.44 -2.58
CA ASP A 19 14.04 -2.50 -3.69
C ASP A 19 13.44 -1.16 -3.26
N ARG A 20 14.33 -0.23 -2.89
CA ARG A 20 13.97 1.10 -2.43
C ARG A 20 13.28 1.92 -3.51
N ASP A 21 13.62 1.70 -4.78
CA ASP A 21 12.97 2.39 -5.89
C ASP A 21 11.50 1.96 -5.99
N VAL A 22 11.23 0.65 -6.00
CA VAL A 22 9.87 0.08 -5.98
C VAL A 22 9.09 0.54 -4.74
N ARG A 23 9.71 0.46 -3.55
CA ARG A 23 9.08 0.87 -2.29
C ARG A 23 8.68 2.34 -2.30
N THR A 24 9.59 3.24 -2.70
CA THR A 24 9.31 4.68 -2.71
C THR A 24 8.31 5.10 -3.78
N LYS A 25 8.32 4.46 -4.96
CA LYS A 25 7.26 4.63 -5.96
C LYS A 25 5.90 4.20 -5.42
N THR A 26 5.84 3.09 -4.69
CA THR A 26 4.60 2.58 -4.07
C THR A 26 4.08 3.52 -2.98
N LEU A 27 4.97 4.08 -2.16
CA LEU A 27 4.61 5.08 -1.16
C LEU A 27 4.10 6.38 -1.78
N LEU A 28 4.75 6.85 -2.86
CA LEU A 28 4.29 8.04 -3.57
C LEU A 28 2.93 7.81 -4.24
N LEU A 29 2.71 6.62 -4.82
CA LEU A 29 1.39 6.25 -5.32
C LEU A 29 0.34 6.22 -4.21
N GLU A 30 0.66 5.75 -3.01
CA GLU A 30 -0.27 5.80 -1.87
C GLU A 30 -0.67 7.22 -1.49
N GLN A 31 0.30 8.15 -1.44
CA GLN A 31 0.05 9.56 -1.19
C GLN A 31 -0.87 10.17 -2.26
N MET A 32 -0.67 9.84 -3.54
CA MET A 32 -1.44 10.40 -4.66
C MET A 32 -2.82 9.74 -4.84
N LEU A 33 -2.95 8.44 -4.52
CA LEU A 33 -4.20 7.69 -4.64
C LEU A 33 -5.14 7.94 -3.46
N SER A 34 -4.59 8.36 -2.30
CA SER A 34 -5.32 8.44 -1.04
C SER A 34 -6.63 9.22 -1.14
N GLU A 35 -6.56 10.47 -1.60
CA GLU A 35 -7.72 11.36 -1.66
C GLU A 35 -8.67 10.96 -2.81
N PRO A 36 -8.19 10.70 -4.04
CA PRO A 36 -9.08 10.30 -5.14
C PRO A 36 -9.81 8.98 -4.91
N ALA A 37 -9.16 8.00 -4.27
CA ALA A 37 -9.79 6.73 -3.93
C ALA A 37 -10.88 6.92 -2.86
N PHE A 38 -10.63 7.77 -1.86
CA PHE A 38 -11.62 8.09 -0.84
C PHE A 38 -12.82 8.83 -1.46
N ASP A 39 -12.57 9.91 -2.20
CA ASP A 39 -13.64 10.68 -2.84
C ASP A 39 -14.49 9.80 -3.77
N GLN A 40 -13.85 8.98 -4.62
CA GLN A 40 -14.60 8.13 -5.54
C GLN A 40 -15.35 7.00 -4.85
N LEU A 41 -14.63 6.10 -4.19
CA LEU A 41 -15.18 4.83 -3.71
C LEU A 41 -16.03 5.02 -2.46
N ARG A 42 -15.66 6.00 -1.61
CA ARG A 42 -16.37 6.27 -0.34
C ARG A 42 -17.41 7.37 -0.49
N THR A 43 -17.06 8.53 -1.05
CA THR A 43 -17.95 9.71 -1.04
C THR A 43 -18.97 9.67 -2.18
N LYS A 44 -18.52 9.48 -3.42
CA LYS A 44 -19.37 9.50 -4.62
C LYS A 44 -20.18 8.21 -4.74
N GLU A 45 -19.50 7.08 -4.89
CA GLU A 45 -20.15 5.78 -5.11
C GLU A 45 -20.77 5.17 -3.86
N GLN A 46 -20.35 5.62 -2.67
CA GLN A 46 -20.88 5.19 -1.38
C GLN A 46 -20.79 3.67 -1.20
N LEU A 47 -19.66 3.07 -1.61
CA LEU A 47 -19.50 1.62 -1.66
C LEU A 47 -19.49 0.96 -0.29
N GLY A 48 -19.22 1.66 0.79
CA GLY A 48 -19.20 1.05 2.12
C GLY A 48 -18.66 2.01 3.16
N TYR A 49 -18.88 1.73 4.46
CA TYR A 49 -18.34 2.56 5.53
C TYR A 49 -16.83 2.49 5.61
N ILE A 50 -16.29 1.28 5.44
CA ILE A 50 -14.86 0.98 5.47
C ILE A 50 -14.38 0.91 4.03
N VAL A 51 -13.58 1.89 3.63
CA VAL A 51 -12.81 1.90 2.39
C VAL A 51 -11.38 2.22 2.79
N TRP A 52 -10.55 1.20 2.86
CA TRP A 52 -9.14 1.33 3.17
C TRP A 52 -8.32 1.10 1.91
N ARG A 53 -7.26 1.89 1.76
CA ARG A 53 -6.26 1.81 0.70
C ARG A 53 -4.86 1.93 1.31
N GLY A 54 -3.85 1.47 0.60
CA GLY A 54 -2.47 1.83 0.92
C GLY A 54 -1.50 0.67 0.87
N THR A 55 -0.27 0.98 1.25
CA THR A 55 0.83 0.00 1.23
C THR A 55 0.62 -1.07 2.29
N ARG A 56 0.99 -2.31 1.98
CA ARG A 56 1.02 -3.39 2.98
C ARG A 56 2.28 -4.20 2.79
N ASP A 57 3.29 -3.92 3.59
CA ASP A 57 4.55 -4.63 3.47
C ASP A 57 4.49 -5.97 4.19
N PHE A 58 4.93 -7.02 3.51
CA PHE A 58 5.35 -8.26 4.14
C PHE A 58 6.86 -8.20 4.42
N LYS A 59 7.42 -9.27 5.00
CA LYS A 59 8.86 -9.30 5.30
C LYS A 59 9.70 -9.07 4.05
N MET A 60 9.43 -9.80 2.98
CA MET A 60 10.26 -9.79 1.76
C MET A 60 9.67 -8.99 0.62
N THR A 61 8.35 -8.80 0.62
CA THR A 61 7.63 -8.25 -0.51
C THR A 61 6.85 -7.02 -0.09
N CYS A 62 6.77 -6.05 -0.98
CA CYS A 62 5.91 -4.89 -0.81
C CYS A 62 4.76 -4.92 -1.82
N GLY A 63 3.77 -4.09 -1.58
CA GLY A 63 2.61 -3.97 -2.44
C GLY A 63 1.57 -3.03 -1.89
N PHE A 64 0.40 -3.07 -2.50
CA PHE A 64 -0.69 -2.16 -2.22
C PHE A 64 -2.00 -2.93 -2.10
N ARG A 65 -2.83 -2.58 -1.12
CA ARG A 65 -4.17 -3.16 -1.00
C ARG A 65 -5.28 -2.13 -1.06
N PHE A 66 -6.43 -2.58 -1.54
CA PHE A 66 -7.73 -2.01 -1.27
C PHE A 66 -8.51 -2.98 -0.38
N LEU A 67 -9.24 -2.47 0.60
CA LEU A 67 -10.10 -3.24 1.49
C LEU A 67 -11.42 -2.49 1.64
N ILE A 68 -12.51 -3.09 1.16
CA ILE A 68 -13.84 -2.49 1.22
C ILE A 68 -14.81 -3.46 1.89
N GLN A 69 -15.51 -2.96 2.92
CA GLN A 69 -16.62 -3.68 3.55
C GLN A 69 -17.95 -3.01 3.19
N SER A 70 -18.89 -3.78 2.65
CA SER A 70 -20.15 -3.28 2.10
C SER A 70 -21.29 -4.28 2.22
N GLU A 71 -22.52 -3.81 2.12
CA GLU A 71 -23.69 -4.64 1.82
C GLU A 71 -23.77 -5.06 0.34
N MET A 72 -23.00 -4.44 -0.55
CA MET A 72 -22.89 -4.81 -1.96
C MET A 72 -22.03 -6.06 -2.15
N THR A 73 -22.26 -6.79 -3.24
CA THR A 73 -21.53 -8.01 -3.58
C THR A 73 -20.02 -7.75 -3.77
N ALA A 74 -19.19 -8.70 -3.36
CA ALA A 74 -17.73 -8.56 -3.44
C ALA A 74 -17.25 -8.40 -4.89
N GLU A 75 -17.90 -9.09 -5.83
CA GLU A 75 -17.65 -9.00 -7.27
C GLU A 75 -17.92 -7.60 -7.80
N PHE A 76 -18.99 -6.95 -7.34
CA PHE A 76 -19.28 -5.57 -7.70
C PHE A 76 -18.19 -4.64 -7.16
N LEU A 77 -17.86 -4.72 -5.87
CA LEU A 77 -16.83 -3.88 -5.26
C LEU A 77 -15.47 -4.02 -5.97
N ASP A 78 -15.08 -5.24 -6.30
CA ASP A 78 -13.85 -5.52 -7.02
C ASP A 78 -13.84 -4.87 -8.41
N SER A 79 -14.98 -4.92 -9.12
CA SER A 79 -15.13 -4.24 -10.41
C SER A 79 -15.02 -2.72 -10.29
N ARG A 80 -15.49 -2.13 -9.18
CA ARG A 80 -15.37 -0.69 -8.92
C ARG A 80 -13.93 -0.28 -8.63
N ILE A 81 -13.15 -1.12 -7.94
CA ILE A 81 -11.71 -0.89 -7.73
C ILE A 81 -10.97 -0.86 -9.07
N GLU A 82 -11.25 -1.82 -9.97
CA GLU A 82 -10.64 -1.85 -11.30
C GLU A 82 -11.02 -0.63 -12.16
N ALA A 83 -12.29 -0.19 -12.11
CA ALA A 83 -12.77 0.96 -12.87
C ALA A 83 -12.10 2.26 -12.40
N PHE A 84 -11.98 2.42 -11.07
CA PHE A 84 -11.23 3.50 -10.45
C PHE A 84 -9.77 3.52 -10.90
N LEU A 85 -9.07 2.37 -10.87
CA LEU A 85 -7.67 2.27 -11.29
C LEU A 85 -7.48 2.58 -12.78
N MET A 86 -8.41 2.14 -13.63
CA MET A 86 -8.36 2.45 -15.06
C MET A 86 -8.49 3.96 -15.31
N ARG A 87 -9.45 4.62 -14.66
CA ARG A 87 -9.59 6.08 -14.73
C ARG A 87 -8.36 6.81 -14.18
N TYR A 88 -7.82 6.31 -13.08
CA TYR A 88 -6.72 6.97 -12.39
C TYR A 88 -5.44 7.00 -13.24
N ALA A 89 -5.27 6.07 -14.17
CA ALA A 89 -4.19 6.12 -15.17
C ALA A 89 -4.19 7.48 -15.91
N ASP A 90 -5.36 7.90 -16.43
CA ASP A 90 -5.52 9.18 -17.12
C ASP A 90 -5.29 10.37 -16.18
N THR A 91 -5.78 10.28 -14.93
CA THR A 91 -5.56 11.32 -13.92
C THR A 91 -4.07 11.52 -13.66
N LEU A 92 -3.32 10.43 -13.52
CA LEU A 92 -1.88 10.47 -13.25
C LEU A 92 -1.08 11.00 -14.46
N GLU A 93 -1.49 10.66 -15.68
CA GLU A 93 -0.86 11.19 -16.90
C GLU A 93 -1.07 12.71 -17.04
N LYS A 94 -2.31 13.17 -16.80
CA LYS A 94 -2.71 14.58 -16.93
C LYS A 94 -2.30 15.46 -15.75
N MET A 95 -1.89 14.87 -14.63
CA MET A 95 -1.41 15.57 -13.43
C MET A 95 -0.28 16.55 -13.81
N SER A 96 -0.37 17.78 -13.32
CA SER A 96 0.68 18.78 -13.56
C SER A 96 1.96 18.44 -12.78
N GLU A 97 3.11 18.92 -13.26
CA GLU A 97 4.38 18.72 -12.55
C GLU A 97 4.34 19.38 -11.15
N THR A 98 3.65 20.51 -11.02
CA THR A 98 3.47 21.22 -9.75
C THR A 98 2.70 20.39 -8.73
N GLU A 99 1.60 19.74 -9.14
CA GLU A 99 0.82 18.85 -8.25
C GLU A 99 1.65 17.62 -7.85
N PHE A 100 2.36 17.03 -8.80
CA PHE A 100 3.25 15.88 -8.55
C PHE A 100 4.35 16.21 -7.54
N GLU A 101 5.05 17.33 -7.72
CA GLU A 101 6.06 17.79 -6.77
C GLU A 101 5.46 18.16 -5.40
N GLY A 102 4.22 18.66 -5.37
CA GLY A 102 3.46 18.85 -4.14
C GLY A 102 3.30 17.54 -3.36
N HIS A 103 2.85 16.47 -4.01
CA HIS A 103 2.72 15.15 -3.39
C HIS A 103 4.08 14.60 -2.91
N LYS A 104 5.15 14.75 -3.71
CA LYS A 104 6.51 14.36 -3.29
C LYS A 104 6.94 15.08 -2.02
N GLN A 105 6.77 16.40 -1.99
CA GLN A 105 7.19 17.20 -0.84
C GLN A 105 6.39 16.85 0.42
N SER A 106 5.07 16.66 0.30
CA SER A 106 4.25 16.20 1.43
C SER A 106 4.72 14.86 1.97
N LEU A 107 5.01 13.89 1.08
CA LEU A 107 5.51 12.58 1.49
C LEU A 107 6.89 12.67 2.16
N ILE A 108 7.81 13.49 1.64
CA ILE A 108 9.13 13.70 2.25
C ILE A 108 8.99 14.26 3.67
N VAL A 109 8.14 15.26 3.86
CA VAL A 109 7.87 15.85 5.19
C VAL A 109 7.31 14.79 6.14
N GLN A 110 6.36 13.98 5.67
CA GLN A 110 5.80 12.88 6.47
C GLN A 110 6.87 11.85 6.85
N ARG A 111 7.77 11.51 5.92
CA ARG A 111 8.84 10.52 6.17
C ARG A 111 9.90 11.04 7.14
N LEU A 112 10.23 12.33 7.09
CA LEU A 112 11.24 12.95 7.95
C LEU A 112 10.66 13.48 9.28
N GLY A 113 9.35 13.33 9.50
CA GLY A 113 8.71 13.72 10.74
C GLY A 113 9.30 13.00 11.95
N THR A 114 9.46 13.72 13.06
CA THR A 114 9.92 13.13 14.32
C THR A 114 8.82 12.28 14.94
N PHE A 115 9.20 11.19 15.60
CA PHE A 115 8.25 10.39 16.38
C PHE A 115 7.65 11.27 17.49
N GLN A 116 6.33 11.22 17.64
CA GLN A 116 5.63 12.01 18.66
C GLN A 116 5.68 11.31 20.02
N THR A 117 5.93 10.00 20.03
CA THR A 117 5.99 9.18 21.24
C THR A 117 7.14 8.17 21.18
N LEU A 118 7.65 7.77 22.34
CA LEU A 118 8.66 6.70 22.46
C LEU A 118 8.15 5.36 21.91
N ASP A 119 6.84 5.10 21.99
CA ASP A 119 6.22 3.89 21.44
C ASP A 119 6.32 3.87 19.91
N GLN A 120 6.05 5.00 19.24
CA GLN A 120 6.20 5.10 17.79
C GLN A 120 7.66 4.87 17.34
N GLU A 121 8.63 5.45 18.06
CA GLU A 121 10.05 5.25 17.80
C GLU A 121 10.46 3.79 18.04
N SER A 122 10.02 3.21 19.15
CA SER A 122 10.30 1.81 19.50
C SER A 122 9.73 0.85 18.45
N VAL A 123 8.49 1.04 18.01
CA VAL A 123 7.87 0.22 16.96
C VAL A 123 8.62 0.36 15.63
N HIS A 124 9.07 1.58 15.29
CA HIS A 124 9.85 1.82 14.07
C HIS A 124 11.16 1.02 14.08
N HIS A 125 11.95 1.13 15.14
CA HIS A 125 13.22 0.40 15.26
C HIS A 125 13.01 -1.10 15.41
N TRP A 126 12.03 -1.54 16.19
CA TRP A 126 11.71 -2.94 16.39
C TRP A 126 11.27 -3.63 15.08
N THR A 127 10.60 -2.89 14.19
CA THR A 127 10.27 -3.37 12.85
C THR A 127 11.52 -3.65 12.00
N GLN A 128 12.60 -2.86 12.16
CA GLN A 128 13.86 -3.12 11.44
C GLN A 128 14.58 -4.36 11.98
N ILE A 129 14.50 -4.60 13.29
CA ILE A 129 15.10 -5.77 13.96
C ILE A 129 14.36 -7.04 13.57
N THR A 130 13.04 -7.07 13.73
CA THR A 130 12.20 -8.25 13.48
C THR A 130 12.08 -8.65 12.01
N ASN A 131 12.34 -7.71 11.10
CA ASN A 131 12.43 -7.98 9.66
C ASN A 131 13.87 -8.19 9.17
N GLU A 132 14.86 -8.11 10.06
CA GLU A 132 16.29 -8.38 9.77
C GLU A 132 16.90 -7.45 8.70
N TYR A 133 16.30 -6.29 8.45
CA TYR A 133 16.85 -5.30 7.51
C TYR A 133 17.88 -4.38 8.16
N TYR A 134 17.72 -4.10 9.45
CA TYR A 134 18.55 -3.15 10.23
C TYR A 134 18.70 -1.76 9.57
N ASP A 135 17.75 -1.34 8.73
CA ASP A 135 17.75 -0.03 8.07
C ASP A 135 17.11 1.03 8.99
N PHE A 136 17.81 1.36 10.07
CA PHE A 136 17.34 2.32 11.08
C PHE A 136 17.22 3.76 10.55
N GLU A 137 17.87 4.08 9.42
CA GLU A 137 17.75 5.38 8.73
C GLU A 137 16.92 5.25 7.44
N SER A 138 16.05 4.23 7.37
CA SER A 138 15.20 3.98 6.20
C SER A 138 14.32 5.17 5.85
N ALA A 139 13.88 5.95 6.84
CA ALA A 139 13.13 7.19 6.64
C ALA A 139 13.91 8.22 5.82
N GLN A 140 15.17 8.48 6.19
CA GLN A 140 16.05 9.43 5.53
C GLN A 140 16.43 8.94 4.13
N ARG A 141 16.75 7.65 3.99
CA ARG A 141 17.09 7.05 2.68
C ARG A 141 15.90 7.05 1.73
N ASP A 142 14.71 6.71 2.21
CA ASP A 142 13.49 6.75 1.41
C ASP A 142 13.16 8.17 0.99
N ALA A 143 13.27 9.16 1.90
CA ALA A 143 13.07 10.57 1.56
C ALA A 143 14.06 11.06 0.48
N ALA A 144 15.34 10.66 0.57
CA ALA A 144 16.34 10.95 -0.44
C ALA A 144 16.00 10.34 -1.80
N GLN A 145 15.51 9.10 -1.83
CA GLN A 145 15.08 8.44 -3.08
C GLN A 145 13.81 9.08 -3.65
N ILE A 146 12.81 9.41 -2.82
CA ILE A 146 11.57 10.07 -3.25
C ILE A 146 11.88 11.38 -3.97
N LYS A 147 12.86 12.14 -3.48
CA LYS A 147 13.28 13.40 -4.10
C LYS A 147 13.73 13.22 -5.56
N LEU A 148 14.31 12.08 -5.90
CA LEU A 148 14.82 11.75 -7.23
C LEU A 148 13.76 11.22 -8.19
N LEU A 149 12.59 10.82 -7.70
CA LEU A 149 11.52 10.25 -8.53
C LEU A 149 10.96 11.28 -9.52
N THR A 150 10.74 10.85 -10.75
CA THR A 150 10.11 11.67 -11.80
C THR A 150 8.70 11.19 -12.12
N LYS A 151 7.82 12.11 -12.56
CA LYS A 151 6.45 11.75 -12.95
C LYS A 151 6.39 10.62 -14.01
N PRO A 152 7.20 10.65 -15.09
CA PRO A 152 7.16 9.57 -16.09
C PRO A 152 7.51 8.19 -15.53
N GLU A 153 8.45 8.10 -14.57
CA GLU A 153 8.80 6.83 -13.94
C GLU A 153 7.67 6.28 -13.08
N VAL A 154 6.96 7.15 -12.37
CA VAL A 154 5.82 6.77 -11.52
C VAL A 154 4.61 6.39 -12.37
N VAL A 155 4.33 7.12 -13.45
CA VAL A 155 3.31 6.75 -14.45
C VAL A 155 3.60 5.38 -15.04
N LYS A 156 4.84 5.14 -15.48
CA LYS A 156 5.26 3.84 -16.02
C LYS A 156 5.07 2.73 -14.99
N PHE A 157 5.47 2.97 -13.73
CA PHE A 157 5.31 2.00 -12.65
C PHE A 157 3.83 1.68 -12.37
N PHE A 158 2.97 2.70 -12.31
CA PHE A 158 1.52 2.53 -12.17
C PHE A 158 0.93 1.70 -13.32
N ASN A 159 1.25 2.08 -14.56
CA ASN A 159 0.79 1.37 -15.75
C ASN A 159 1.28 -0.08 -15.82
N GLN A 160 2.45 -0.40 -15.26
CA GLN A 160 2.94 -1.77 -15.21
C GLN A 160 2.30 -2.60 -14.10
N ARG A 161 2.11 -2.02 -12.90
CA ARG A 161 1.76 -2.79 -11.68
C ARG A 161 0.30 -2.71 -11.24
N PHE A 162 -0.46 -1.72 -11.71
CA PHE A 162 -1.81 -1.46 -11.22
C PHE A 162 -2.86 -1.42 -12.34
N ASN A 163 -2.53 -0.77 -13.46
CA ASN A 163 -3.48 -0.54 -14.55
C ASN A 163 -4.12 -1.85 -15.05
N PRO A 164 -5.47 -1.92 -15.15
CA PRO A 164 -6.17 -3.13 -15.61
C PRO A 164 -5.76 -3.68 -16.96
N ALA A 165 -5.25 -2.83 -17.86
CA ALA A 165 -4.77 -3.22 -19.17
C ALA A 165 -3.37 -3.88 -19.16
N SER A 166 -2.68 -3.90 -18.01
CA SER A 166 -1.32 -4.45 -17.91
C SER A 166 -1.33 -5.97 -17.76
N SER A 167 -0.50 -6.64 -18.57
CA SER A 167 -0.17 -8.06 -18.41
C SER A 167 0.94 -8.33 -17.39
N GLN A 168 1.57 -7.29 -16.82
CA GLN A 168 2.70 -7.40 -15.89
C GLN A 168 2.32 -7.24 -14.42
N ARG A 169 1.04 -6.96 -14.14
CA ARG A 169 0.54 -6.81 -12.77
C ARG A 169 0.27 -8.16 -12.12
N ALA A 170 0.56 -8.26 -10.83
CA ALA A 170 0.26 -9.43 -10.02
C ALA A 170 -0.81 -9.04 -9.00
N ARG A 171 -2.05 -9.49 -9.23
CA ARG A 171 -3.23 -9.15 -8.44
C ARG A 171 -3.81 -10.40 -7.80
N LEU A 172 -4.15 -10.31 -6.53
CA LEU A 172 -4.90 -11.31 -5.77
C LEU A 172 -6.13 -10.62 -5.17
N SER A 173 -7.32 -11.18 -5.35
CA SER A 173 -8.55 -10.64 -4.76
C SER A 173 -9.18 -11.68 -3.85
N ILE A 174 -9.54 -11.28 -2.64
CA ILE A 174 -10.16 -12.14 -1.63
C ILE A 174 -11.58 -11.64 -1.40
N HIS A 175 -12.57 -12.47 -1.73
CA HIS A 175 -13.99 -12.16 -1.60
C HIS A 175 -14.58 -12.88 -0.39
N LEU A 176 -14.97 -12.14 0.63
CA LEU A 176 -15.73 -12.67 1.77
C LEU A 176 -17.21 -12.42 1.54
N GLN A 177 -17.97 -13.49 1.45
CA GLN A 177 -19.40 -13.44 1.20
C GLN A 177 -20.20 -13.28 2.50
N ALA A 178 -21.21 -12.41 2.48
CA ALA A 178 -22.11 -12.21 3.61
C ALA A 178 -22.92 -13.47 3.93
N GLN A 179 -23.31 -13.64 5.20
CA GLN A 179 -24.18 -14.74 5.64
C GLN A 179 -25.67 -14.46 5.36
N GLY A 180 -26.04 -13.19 5.24
CA GLY A 180 -27.38 -12.72 4.92
C GLY A 180 -27.37 -11.74 3.76
N LYS A 181 -28.53 -11.52 3.14
CA LYS A 181 -28.71 -10.53 2.08
C LYS A 181 -29.30 -9.26 2.68
N ALA A 182 -28.66 -8.11 2.46
CA ALA A 182 -29.25 -6.83 2.80
C ALA A 182 -30.42 -6.51 1.85
N GLU A 183 -31.45 -5.84 2.36
CA GLU A 183 -32.56 -5.38 1.52
C GLU A 183 -32.12 -4.23 0.62
N GLY A 184 -32.51 -4.28 -0.66
CA GLY A 184 -32.26 -3.19 -1.61
C GLY A 184 -30.83 -3.12 -2.17
N VAL A 185 -30.01 -4.17 -2.01
CA VAL A 185 -28.65 -4.25 -2.56
C VAL A 185 -28.61 -3.95 -4.04
N ASP A 186 -29.50 -4.54 -4.83
CA ASP A 186 -29.56 -4.35 -6.28
C ASP A 186 -29.73 -2.86 -6.64
N LYS A 187 -30.65 -2.15 -5.95
CA LYS A 187 -30.86 -0.70 -6.11
C LYS A 187 -29.65 0.13 -5.69
N ARG A 188 -28.89 -0.31 -4.67
CA ARG A 188 -27.68 0.41 -4.24
C ARG A 188 -26.56 0.23 -5.27
N GLN A 189 -26.38 -0.98 -5.79
CA GLN A 189 -25.41 -1.26 -6.85
C GLN A 189 -25.74 -0.46 -8.12
N GLU A 190 -27.00 -0.41 -8.55
CA GLU A 190 -27.43 0.42 -9.69
C GLU A 190 -27.13 1.91 -9.47
N LYS A 191 -27.37 2.44 -8.26
CA LYS A 191 -27.08 3.83 -7.93
C LYS A 191 -25.58 4.13 -7.92
N ALA A 192 -24.78 3.23 -7.35
CA ALA A 192 -23.33 3.36 -7.34
C ALA A 192 -22.78 3.33 -8.77
N GLN A 193 -23.26 2.39 -9.58
CA GLN A 193 -22.88 2.28 -10.99
C GLN A 193 -23.24 3.54 -11.79
N LYS A 194 -24.46 4.10 -11.63
CA LYS A 194 -24.86 5.35 -12.30
C LYS A 194 -23.97 6.54 -11.97
N LYS A 195 -23.49 6.63 -10.73
CA LYS A 195 -22.54 7.68 -10.32
C LYS A 195 -21.13 7.44 -10.85
N ALA A 196 -20.88 6.23 -11.31
CA ALA A 196 -19.61 5.79 -11.85
C ALA A 196 -19.60 5.64 -13.38
N ASP A 197 -20.70 5.87 -14.08
CA ASP A 197 -20.76 5.74 -15.55
C ASP A 197 -19.93 6.82 -16.28
N GLU A 198 -19.28 7.73 -15.55
CA GLU A 198 -18.18 8.59 -16.03
C GLU A 198 -16.81 7.88 -16.05
N GLU A 199 -16.70 6.70 -15.43
CA GLU A 199 -15.49 5.89 -15.41
C GLU A 199 -15.41 4.95 -16.63
N PRO A 200 -14.20 4.74 -17.18
CA PRO A 200 -13.98 3.73 -18.20
C PRO A 200 -14.34 2.34 -17.64
N SER A 201 -14.84 1.47 -18.52
CA SER A 201 -15.17 0.09 -18.17
C SER A 201 -13.94 -0.59 -17.57
N PRO A 202 -14.04 -1.30 -16.42
CA PRO A 202 -12.90 -1.97 -15.77
C PRO A 202 -12.23 -3.08 -16.60
N GLY A 203 -12.66 -3.27 -17.86
CA GLY A 203 -12.33 -4.41 -18.69
C GLY A 203 -12.90 -5.70 -18.12
N ASP A 204 -12.32 -6.83 -18.51
CA ASP A 204 -12.75 -8.14 -18.05
C ASP A 204 -11.90 -8.68 -16.89
N ALA A 205 -11.06 -7.84 -16.25
CA ALA A 205 -10.11 -8.25 -15.21
C ALA A 205 -10.69 -9.07 -14.05
N VAL A 206 -11.94 -8.79 -13.64
CA VAL A 206 -12.64 -9.57 -12.61
C VAL A 206 -13.21 -10.87 -13.21
N LYS A 207 -13.71 -10.83 -14.45
CA LYS A 207 -14.32 -11.98 -15.12
C LYS A 207 -13.31 -13.02 -15.59
N THR A 208 -12.10 -12.59 -15.95
CA THR A 208 -11.00 -13.45 -16.42
C THR A 208 -10.11 -13.93 -15.28
N ALA A 209 -10.42 -13.58 -14.03
CA ALA A 209 -9.67 -14.02 -12.87
C ALA A 209 -9.75 -15.54 -12.72
N GLU A 210 -8.62 -16.16 -12.39
CA GLU A 210 -8.55 -17.58 -12.07
C GLU A 210 -8.99 -17.80 -10.62
N GLU A 211 -9.99 -18.67 -10.42
CA GLU A 211 -10.49 -19.00 -9.09
C GLU A 211 -9.55 -19.99 -8.38
N ILE A 212 -9.05 -19.59 -7.21
CA ILE A 212 -8.22 -20.45 -6.37
C ILE A 212 -9.13 -21.35 -5.53
N THR A 213 -9.25 -22.62 -5.93
CA THR A 213 -10.06 -23.61 -5.22
C THR A 213 -9.31 -24.32 -4.09
N ASP A 214 -7.99 -24.45 -4.19
CA ASP A 214 -7.12 -25.00 -3.16
C ASP A 214 -5.90 -24.09 -2.92
N VAL A 215 -5.85 -23.50 -1.73
CA VAL A 215 -4.79 -22.56 -1.34
C VAL A 215 -3.43 -23.26 -1.19
N GLY A 216 -3.41 -24.53 -0.82
CA GLY A 216 -2.18 -25.31 -0.66
C GLY A 216 -1.53 -25.61 -2.00
N LEU A 217 -2.30 -26.08 -2.97
CA LEU A 217 -1.82 -26.31 -4.34
C LEU A 217 -1.37 -25.02 -5.00
N TYR A 218 -2.19 -23.97 -4.92
CA TYR A 218 -1.83 -22.66 -5.48
C TYR A 218 -0.51 -22.14 -4.91
N LYS A 219 -0.30 -22.24 -3.59
CA LYS A 219 0.99 -21.87 -2.98
C LYS A 219 2.15 -22.73 -3.46
N GLY A 220 1.94 -24.02 -3.71
CA GLY A 220 2.96 -24.95 -4.20
C GLY A 220 3.46 -24.63 -5.61
N GLU A 221 2.67 -23.94 -6.42
CA GLU A 221 3.02 -23.52 -7.78
C GLU A 221 3.80 -22.20 -7.83
N LEU A 222 3.79 -21.43 -6.74
CA LEU A 222 4.44 -20.12 -6.68
C LEU A 222 5.92 -20.22 -6.33
N THR A 223 6.71 -19.31 -6.92
CA THR A 223 8.11 -19.15 -6.55
C THR A 223 8.23 -18.39 -5.22
N VAL A 224 9.05 -18.91 -4.31
CA VAL A 224 9.34 -18.27 -3.02
C VAL A 224 10.28 -17.08 -3.22
N SER A 225 9.99 -15.97 -2.56
CA SER A 225 10.90 -14.81 -2.55
C SER A 225 12.21 -15.14 -1.81
N PRO A 226 13.34 -14.52 -2.18
CA PRO A 226 14.58 -14.62 -1.42
C PRO A 226 14.37 -14.22 0.05
N GLY A 227 15.19 -14.72 0.98
CA GLY A 227 15.18 -14.29 2.38
C GLY A 227 15.78 -12.89 2.57
N ALA A 228 15.49 -12.27 3.73
CA ALA A 228 15.86 -10.89 4.05
C ALA A 228 17.37 -10.73 4.03
N ARG A 229 17.84 -9.67 3.38
CA ARG A 229 19.25 -9.29 3.36
C ARG A 229 19.42 -8.03 4.18
N PRO A 230 20.17 -8.10 5.29
CA PRO A 230 20.42 -6.92 6.10
C PRO A 230 21.19 -5.87 5.30
N LEU A 231 20.85 -4.59 5.50
CA LEU A 231 21.56 -3.48 4.86
C LEU A 231 23.01 -3.36 5.38
N LYS A 232 23.20 -3.68 6.66
CA LYS A 232 24.48 -3.72 7.37
C LYS A 232 24.50 -4.95 8.26
N ASP A 233 25.67 -5.55 8.42
CA ASP A 233 25.81 -6.68 9.34
C ASP A 233 25.55 -6.20 10.78
N VAL A 234 24.91 -7.04 11.60
CA VAL A 234 24.59 -6.68 12.99
C VAL A 234 25.85 -6.33 13.80
N ASN A 235 26.99 -6.96 13.48
CA ASN A 235 28.27 -6.71 14.12
C ASN A 235 28.78 -5.27 13.89
N GLU A 236 28.33 -4.59 12.83
CA GLU A 236 28.68 -3.19 12.58
C GLU A 236 28.09 -2.23 13.63
N TYR A 237 27.09 -2.67 14.40
CA TYR A 237 26.49 -1.90 15.48
C TYR A 237 27.14 -2.16 16.85
N GLU A 238 27.95 -3.21 17.00
CA GLU A 238 28.58 -3.58 18.28
C GLU A 238 29.65 -2.58 18.73
N GLY A 239 30.27 -1.86 17.80
CA GLY A 239 31.32 -0.86 18.09
C GLY A 239 30.82 0.50 18.63
N VAL A 240 29.50 0.71 18.70
CA VAL A 240 28.88 2.00 19.10
C VAL A 240 28.55 2.02 20.61
N SER A 241 29.03 1.05 21.40
CA SER A 241 28.98 1.17 22.86
C SER A 241 29.80 2.40 23.28
N GLY A 242 29.09 3.47 23.65
CA GLY A 242 29.69 4.71 24.07
C GLY A 242 30.75 4.45 25.14
N LYS A 243 31.91 5.09 24.98
CA LYS A 243 32.74 5.45 26.13
C LYS A 243 31.87 6.32 27.03
N VAL A 244 31.15 5.71 27.96
CA VAL A 244 30.74 6.39 29.18
C VAL A 244 32.04 6.59 29.95
N THR A 245 32.74 7.69 29.66
CA THR A 245 33.81 8.16 30.54
C THR A 245 33.19 8.36 31.91
N PRO A 246 33.62 7.65 32.95
CA PRO A 246 33.18 7.97 34.30
C PRO A 246 33.61 9.40 34.56
N GLY A 247 32.66 10.29 34.85
CA GLY A 247 32.96 11.63 35.29
C GLY A 247 33.94 11.55 36.46
N SER A 248 35.05 12.27 36.34
CA SER A 248 36.01 12.48 37.41
C SER A 248 35.27 13.06 38.62
N THR A 249 35.00 12.25 39.64
CA THR A 249 34.69 12.75 40.97
C THR A 249 35.95 13.39 41.52
N SER A 250 36.07 14.71 41.32
CA SER A 250 37.01 15.54 42.07
C SER A 250 36.66 15.41 43.55
N GLY A 251 37.60 14.87 44.32
CA GLY A 251 37.51 14.78 45.77
C GLY A 251 37.31 16.15 46.40
N LEU A 252 36.26 16.27 47.20
CA LEU A 252 36.16 17.25 48.26
C LEU A 252 36.75 16.61 49.51
N THR A 253 38.03 16.87 49.75
CA THR A 253 38.63 16.80 51.09
C THR A 253 38.70 18.22 51.65
N THR A 254 38.37 18.30 52.94
CA THR A 254 38.32 19.44 53.90
C THR A 254 37.16 20.41 53.75
#